data_AF-A0A8J4UCW3-F1
#
_entry.id   AF-A0A8J4UCW3-F1
#
_cell.length_a   1.000
_cell.length_b   1.000
_cell.length_c   1.000
_cell.angle_alpha   90.00
_cell.angle_beta   90.00
_cell.angle_gamma   90.00
#
_symmetry.space_group_name_H-M   'P 1'
#
loop_
_entity.id
_entity.type
_entity.pdbx_description
1 polymer ?
#
loop_
_entity_poly.entity_id
_entity_poly.type
_entity_poly.pdbx_seq_one_letter_code
_entity_poly.pdbx_strand_id
1 'polypeptide(L)'
;MHPLGLCNNNDEEDLYEYGWVGVVKLEQPELDPSCLTVLGKAKRAVQRGATAVIFDVSENPDAIDQLNQLSEDPLKRPVVYVKGADAVKLMNIVNKQKVARARIQHRPPRPTEYFDMGIFLAFFVVVSLVCLILLIKIKLKQRRSQSSVNRMAIQALEKMETRKFKAKVKGQRESSCGALDSLSSSSTADCAICLEKYMDGEELRVIPCAHRFHKKCVDPWLLQHHTCPHCRHNII
;
A
#
# COMPACT_ATOMS: atom_id res chain seq x y z
N MET A 1 -24.70 -7.02 -41.56
CA MET A 1 -24.74 -5.96 -42.60
C MET A 1 -23.39 -5.27 -42.65
N HIS A 2 -22.96 -4.86 -43.85
CA HIS A 2 -21.79 -4.00 -43.98
C HIS A 2 -22.13 -2.56 -43.53
N PRO A 3 -21.22 -1.82 -42.87
CA PRO A 3 -21.45 -0.42 -42.48
C PRO A 3 -21.91 0.48 -43.63
N LEU A 4 -21.33 0.27 -44.83
CA LEU A 4 -21.69 0.99 -46.06
C LEU A 4 -23.06 0.57 -46.64
N GLY A 5 -23.57 -0.62 -46.31
CA GLY A 5 -24.92 -1.04 -46.74
C GLY A 5 -26.02 -0.16 -46.13
N LEU A 6 -25.72 0.48 -44.99
CA LEU A 6 -26.58 1.49 -44.38
C LEU A 6 -26.39 2.88 -45.00
N CYS A 7 -25.51 3.06 -45.98
CA CYS A 7 -25.34 4.33 -46.68
C CYS A 7 -26.21 4.46 -47.93
N ASN A 8 -26.54 3.32 -48.56
CA ASN A 8 -27.28 3.32 -49.82
C ASN A 8 -28.71 3.86 -49.61
N ASN A 9 -29.21 4.68 -50.53
CA ASN A 9 -30.60 5.18 -50.52
C ASN A 9 -31.54 4.30 -51.37
N ASN A 10 -31.01 3.34 -52.12
CA ASN A 10 -31.82 2.39 -52.88
C ASN A 10 -32.39 1.35 -51.91
N ASP A 11 -33.66 1.53 -51.55
CA ASP A 11 -34.38 0.66 -50.60
C ASP A 11 -34.83 -0.68 -51.22
N GLU A 12 -34.56 -0.92 -52.51
CA GLU A 12 -35.02 -2.11 -53.25
C GLU A 12 -34.09 -3.32 -53.17
N GLU A 13 -32.79 -3.15 -52.89
CA GLU A 13 -31.81 -4.27 -52.97
C GLU A 13 -31.75 -5.17 -51.73
N ASP A 14 -32.29 -4.72 -50.59
CA ASP A 14 -32.13 -5.38 -49.29
C ASP A 14 -33.44 -5.31 -48.46
N LEU A 15 -34.57 -5.69 -49.07
CA LEU A 15 -35.86 -5.80 -48.37
C LEU A 15 -35.86 -7.02 -47.42
N TYR A 16 -35.32 -6.82 -46.22
CA TYR A 16 -35.44 -7.78 -45.13
C TYR A 16 -36.89 -7.83 -44.62
N GLU A 17 -37.38 -9.02 -44.31
CA GLU A 17 -38.64 -9.16 -43.57
C GLU A 17 -38.57 -8.40 -42.25
N TYR A 18 -39.60 -7.61 -41.94
CA TYR A 18 -39.69 -6.86 -40.69
C TYR A 18 -39.41 -7.76 -39.48
N GLY A 19 -38.58 -7.29 -38.54
CA GLY A 19 -38.28 -8.08 -37.34
C GLY A 19 -36.83 -8.52 -37.17
N TRP A 20 -35.96 -8.19 -38.13
CA TRP A 20 -34.55 -8.62 -38.10
C TRP A 20 -33.72 -7.87 -37.04
N VAL A 21 -32.57 -8.45 -36.69
CA VAL A 21 -31.57 -7.82 -35.78
C VAL A 21 -30.32 -7.53 -36.59
N GLY A 22 -29.96 -6.25 -36.68
CA GLY A 22 -28.78 -5.82 -37.42
C GLY A 22 -27.51 -6.06 -36.62
N VAL A 23 -26.52 -6.72 -37.22
CA VAL A 23 -25.15 -6.78 -36.68
C VAL A 23 -24.22 -6.07 -37.65
N VAL A 24 -23.49 -5.08 -37.14
CA VAL A 24 -22.59 -4.22 -37.92
C VAL A 24 -21.24 -4.16 -37.23
N LYS A 25 -20.18 -4.63 -37.89
CA LYS A 25 -18.81 -4.43 -37.42
C LYS A 25 -18.30 -3.11 -37.96
N LEU A 26 -17.99 -2.17 -37.05
CA LEU A 26 -17.43 -0.88 -37.45
C LEU A 26 -15.97 -1.06 -37.87
N GLU A 27 -15.58 -0.28 -38.88
CA GLU A 27 -14.19 -0.17 -39.31
C GLU A 27 -13.53 1.04 -38.65
N GLN A 28 -12.21 1.09 -38.76
CA GLN A 28 -11.43 2.23 -38.27
C GLN A 28 -11.88 3.51 -39.00
N PRO A 29 -12.01 4.66 -38.30
CA PRO A 29 -12.49 5.91 -38.90
C PRO A 29 -11.72 6.37 -40.15
N GLU A 30 -10.45 5.97 -40.27
CA GLU A 30 -9.57 6.31 -41.38
C GLU A 30 -9.87 5.50 -42.67
N LEU A 31 -10.49 4.32 -42.51
CA LEU A 31 -10.80 3.39 -43.61
C LEU A 31 -12.23 3.56 -44.14
N ASP A 32 -13.14 4.11 -43.32
CA ASP A 32 -14.54 4.40 -43.69
C ASP A 32 -14.84 5.90 -43.49
N PRO A 33 -14.79 6.75 -44.55
CA PRO A 33 -15.33 8.10 -44.50
C PRO A 33 -16.85 8.00 -44.39
N SER A 34 -17.30 7.80 -43.16
CA SER A 34 -18.65 7.34 -42.84
C SER A 34 -19.71 8.30 -43.38
N CYS A 35 -20.56 7.80 -44.29
CA CYS A 35 -21.68 8.54 -44.91
C CYS A 35 -22.71 9.12 -43.91
N LEU A 36 -22.76 8.54 -42.71
CA LEU A 36 -23.69 8.84 -41.63
C LEU A 36 -22.96 8.65 -40.30
N THR A 37 -23.40 9.33 -39.25
CA THR A 37 -22.93 9.03 -37.89
C THR A 37 -23.32 7.60 -37.49
N VAL A 38 -22.68 7.04 -36.47
CA VAL A 38 -23.02 5.68 -35.97
C VAL A 38 -24.50 5.63 -35.53
N LEU A 39 -24.99 6.70 -34.88
CA LEU A 39 -26.39 6.86 -34.54
C LEU A 39 -27.28 6.97 -35.79
N GLY A 40 -26.84 7.68 -36.84
CA GLY A 40 -27.54 7.76 -38.12
C GLY A 40 -27.68 6.41 -38.82
N LYS A 41 -26.60 5.60 -38.82
CA LYS A 41 -26.61 4.21 -39.29
C LYS A 41 -27.63 3.38 -38.50
N ALA A 42 -27.71 3.55 -37.18
CA ALA A 42 -28.70 2.89 -36.35
C ALA A 42 -30.14 3.31 -36.68
N LYS A 43 -30.40 4.62 -36.84
CA LYS A 43 -31.72 5.17 -37.20
C LYS A 43 -32.20 4.58 -38.53
N ARG A 44 -31.30 4.51 -39.52
CA ARG A 44 -31.61 3.94 -40.84
C ARG A 44 -31.88 2.44 -40.80
N ALA A 45 -31.13 1.66 -40.03
CA ALA A 45 -31.42 0.24 -39.85
C ALA A 45 -32.83 0.02 -39.27
N VAL A 46 -33.22 0.84 -38.27
CA VAL A 46 -34.57 0.78 -37.67
C VAL A 46 -35.65 1.22 -38.67
N GLN A 47 -35.40 2.24 -39.48
CA GLN A 47 -36.31 2.64 -40.58
C GLN A 47 -36.52 1.51 -41.59
N ARG A 48 -35.49 0.69 -41.83
CA ARG A 48 -35.54 -0.52 -42.67
C ARG A 48 -36.09 -1.76 -41.95
N GLY A 49 -36.74 -1.61 -40.80
CA GLY A 49 -37.45 -2.69 -40.12
C GLY A 49 -36.63 -3.48 -39.09
N ALA A 50 -35.42 -3.03 -38.73
CA ALA A 50 -34.66 -3.65 -37.64
C ALA A 50 -35.38 -3.48 -36.29
N THR A 51 -35.48 -4.56 -35.53
CA THR A 51 -35.99 -4.53 -34.15
C THR A 51 -34.93 -4.20 -33.12
N ALA A 52 -33.66 -4.35 -33.49
CA ALA A 52 -32.49 -3.96 -32.72
C ALA A 52 -31.25 -3.86 -33.62
N VAL A 53 -30.25 -3.10 -33.17
CA VAL A 53 -28.96 -2.99 -33.85
C VAL A 53 -27.83 -3.30 -32.86
N ILE A 54 -26.88 -4.13 -33.27
CA ILE A 54 -25.68 -4.49 -32.52
C ILE A 54 -24.46 -3.98 -33.29
N PHE A 55 -23.69 -3.09 -32.68
CA PHE A 55 -22.41 -2.61 -33.21
C PHE A 55 -21.25 -3.35 -32.55
N ASP A 56 -20.39 -3.98 -33.34
CA ASP A 56 -19.04 -4.32 -32.89
C ASP A 56 -18.17 -3.08 -33.05
N VAL A 57 -17.80 -2.49 -31.91
CA VAL A 57 -17.03 -1.23 -31.80
C VAL A 57 -15.54 -1.49 -31.53
N SER A 58 -15.06 -2.72 -31.72
CA SER A 58 -13.69 -3.10 -31.35
C SER A 58 -12.62 -2.30 -32.11
N GLU A 59 -12.88 -1.96 -33.37
CA GLU A 59 -11.96 -1.17 -34.22
C GLU A 59 -12.26 0.34 -34.21
N ASN A 60 -13.36 0.74 -33.56
CA ASN A 60 -13.79 2.14 -33.48
C ASN A 60 -14.44 2.41 -32.12
N PRO A 61 -13.63 2.50 -31.04
CA PRO A 61 -14.13 2.65 -29.68
C PRO A 61 -14.83 4.00 -29.44
N ASP A 62 -14.42 5.05 -30.16
CA ASP A 62 -14.99 6.40 -30.04
C ASP A 62 -16.47 6.45 -30.48
N ALA A 63 -16.94 5.44 -31.22
CA ALA A 63 -18.35 5.24 -31.52
C ALA A 63 -19.22 5.11 -30.26
N ILE A 64 -18.68 4.64 -29.14
CA ILE A 64 -19.40 4.53 -27.87
C ILE A 64 -19.84 5.91 -27.38
N ASP A 65 -18.96 6.91 -27.50
CA ASP A 65 -19.28 8.27 -27.07
C ASP A 65 -20.36 8.88 -27.96
N GLN A 66 -20.31 8.63 -29.28
CA GLN A 66 -21.35 9.06 -30.21
C GLN A 66 -22.71 8.41 -29.90
N LEU A 67 -22.71 7.14 -29.48
CA LEU A 67 -23.93 6.42 -29.11
C LEU A 67 -24.49 6.86 -27.74
N ASN A 68 -23.64 7.32 -26.84
CA ASN A 68 -24.02 7.79 -25.50
C ASN A 68 -24.42 9.28 -25.47
N GLN A 69 -24.23 10.02 -26.57
CA GLN A 69 -24.68 11.41 -26.66
C GLN A 69 -26.19 11.47 -26.45
N LEU A 70 -26.62 12.30 -25.49
CA LEU A 70 -28.02 12.58 -25.20
C LEU A 70 -28.67 13.20 -26.43
N SER A 71 -29.48 12.42 -27.14
CA SER A 71 -30.29 12.91 -28.26
C SER A 71 -31.68 13.29 -27.75
N GLU A 72 -32.19 14.45 -28.16
CA GLU A 72 -33.58 14.88 -27.87
C GLU A 72 -34.63 13.89 -28.41
N ASP A 73 -34.28 13.12 -29.44
CA ASP A 73 -35.11 12.07 -30.04
C ASP A 73 -34.39 10.70 -30.01
N PRO A 74 -34.52 9.94 -28.89
CA PRO A 74 -33.95 8.62 -28.75
C PRO A 74 -34.68 7.58 -29.62
N LEU A 75 -33.93 6.59 -30.12
CA LEU A 75 -34.53 5.53 -30.95
C LEU A 75 -35.52 4.68 -30.13
N LYS A 76 -36.65 4.34 -30.75
CA LYS A 76 -37.67 3.43 -30.17
C LYS A 76 -37.22 1.98 -30.06
N ARG A 77 -36.09 1.62 -30.68
CA ARG A 77 -35.53 0.26 -30.72
C ARG A 77 -34.13 0.28 -30.09
N PRO A 78 -33.74 -0.80 -29.38
CA PRO A 78 -32.46 -0.84 -28.69
C PRO A 78 -31.29 -0.88 -29.67
N VAL A 79 -30.26 -0.09 -29.34
CA VAL A 79 -28.94 -0.13 -29.96
C VAL A 79 -27.96 -0.63 -28.90
N VAL A 80 -27.26 -1.71 -29.20
CA VAL A 80 -26.30 -2.37 -28.30
C VAL A 80 -24.93 -2.29 -28.96
N TYR A 81 -23.88 -2.07 -28.17
CA TYR A 81 -22.51 -2.25 -28.65
C TYR A 81 -21.83 -3.40 -27.93
N VAL A 82 -20.92 -4.08 -28.62
CA VAL A 82 -20.07 -5.16 -28.08
C VAL A 82 -18.60 -4.88 -28.43
N LYS A 83 -17.68 -5.35 -27.60
CA LYS A 83 -16.24 -5.20 -27.80
C LYS A 83 -15.46 -6.41 -27.30
N GLY A 84 -14.22 -6.55 -27.74
CA GLY A 84 -13.28 -7.55 -27.23
C GLY A 84 -13.77 -8.98 -27.41
N ALA A 85 -13.68 -9.81 -26.37
CA ALA A 85 -14.00 -11.23 -26.45
C ALA A 85 -15.47 -11.51 -26.85
N ASP A 86 -16.41 -10.66 -26.43
CA ASP A 86 -17.83 -10.84 -26.75
C ASP A 86 -18.12 -10.51 -28.22
N ALA A 87 -17.48 -9.48 -28.76
CA ALA A 87 -17.53 -9.15 -30.18
C ALA A 87 -16.96 -10.30 -31.03
N VAL A 88 -15.79 -10.84 -30.66
CA VAL A 88 -15.18 -11.97 -31.37
C VAL A 88 -16.09 -13.20 -31.37
N LYS A 89 -16.73 -13.52 -30.24
CA LYS A 89 -17.71 -14.62 -30.16
C LYS A 89 -18.92 -14.37 -31.05
N LEU A 90 -19.48 -13.17 -31.02
CA LEU A 90 -20.63 -12.79 -31.85
C LEU A 90 -20.29 -12.91 -33.34
N MET A 91 -19.18 -12.31 -33.77
CA MET A 91 -18.76 -12.32 -35.18
C MET A 91 -18.42 -13.74 -35.66
N ASN A 92 -17.88 -14.60 -34.80
CA ASN A 92 -17.71 -16.02 -35.13
C ASN A 92 -19.03 -16.74 -35.42
N ILE A 93 -20.10 -16.42 -34.68
CA ILE A 93 -21.44 -16.98 -34.95
C ILE A 93 -21.97 -16.43 -36.27
N VAL A 94 -21.90 -15.11 -36.46
CA VAL A 94 -22.38 -14.42 -37.67
C VAL A 94 -21.68 -14.93 -38.93
N ASN A 95 -20.37 -15.18 -38.87
CA ASN A 95 -19.59 -15.62 -40.04
C ASN A 95 -19.73 -17.11 -40.35
N LYS A 96 -20.07 -17.95 -39.37
CA LYS A 96 -20.15 -19.41 -39.53
C LYS A 96 -21.56 -19.94 -39.74
N GLN A 97 -22.56 -19.30 -39.15
CA GLN A 97 -23.94 -19.77 -39.18
C GLN A 97 -24.70 -19.13 -40.34
N LYS A 98 -25.48 -19.94 -41.07
CA LYS A 98 -26.32 -19.43 -42.17
C LYS A 98 -27.49 -18.58 -41.67
N VAL A 99 -28.06 -18.95 -40.51
CA VAL A 99 -29.18 -18.25 -39.87
C VAL A 99 -28.98 -18.32 -38.36
N ALA A 100 -29.20 -17.21 -37.67
CA ALA A 100 -29.15 -17.13 -36.21
C ALA A 100 -30.25 -16.20 -35.69
N ARG A 101 -30.80 -16.51 -34.50
CA ARG A 101 -31.78 -15.67 -33.81
C ARG A 101 -31.13 -15.00 -32.61
N ALA A 102 -31.11 -13.68 -32.58
CA ALA A 102 -30.63 -12.90 -31.44
C ALA A 102 -31.78 -12.60 -30.47
N ARG A 103 -31.51 -12.73 -29.16
CA ARG A 103 -32.42 -12.30 -28.09
C ARG A 103 -31.68 -11.34 -27.17
N ILE A 104 -32.04 -10.06 -27.22
CA ILE A 104 -31.45 -9.02 -26.39
C ILE A 104 -32.32 -8.86 -25.14
N GLN A 105 -31.71 -8.93 -23.96
CA GLN A 105 -32.38 -8.74 -22.68
C GLN A 105 -31.65 -7.68 -21.89
N HIS A 106 -32.38 -6.67 -21.42
CA HIS A 106 -31.85 -5.72 -20.45
C HIS A 106 -31.77 -6.41 -19.09
N ARG A 107 -30.56 -6.68 -18.62
CA ARG A 107 -30.31 -7.19 -17.27
C ARG A 107 -29.73 -6.04 -16.44
N PRO A 108 -30.52 -5.42 -15.54
CA PRO A 108 -29.95 -4.43 -14.63
C PRO A 108 -28.87 -5.09 -13.76
N PRO A 109 -27.83 -4.34 -13.35
CA PRO A 109 -26.80 -4.86 -12.46
C PRO A 109 -27.45 -5.45 -11.21
N ARG A 110 -27.02 -6.65 -10.80
CA ARG A 110 -27.57 -7.28 -9.60
C ARG A 110 -27.07 -6.51 -8.37
N PRO A 111 -27.92 -6.25 -7.37
CA PRO A 111 -27.50 -5.58 -6.14
C PRO A 111 -26.29 -6.24 -5.47
N THR A 112 -26.13 -7.56 -5.65
CA THR A 112 -25.10 -8.38 -5.01
C THR A 112 -23.66 -8.06 -5.40
N GLU A 113 -23.40 -7.46 -6.57
CA GLU A 113 -22.02 -7.11 -6.99
C GLU A 113 -21.44 -5.96 -6.15
N TYR A 114 -22.28 -5.07 -5.61
CA TYR A 114 -21.85 -4.03 -4.67
C TYR A 114 -21.72 -4.54 -3.23
N PHE A 115 -22.56 -5.51 -2.83
CA PHE A 115 -22.53 -6.06 -1.48
C PHE A 115 -21.21 -6.77 -1.17
N ASP A 116 -20.66 -7.55 -2.11
CA ASP A 116 -19.39 -8.26 -1.87
C ASP A 116 -18.24 -7.29 -1.56
N MET A 117 -18.08 -6.23 -2.36
CA MET A 117 -16.99 -5.26 -2.15
C MET A 117 -17.13 -4.46 -0.85
N GLY A 118 -18.36 -4.09 -0.48
CA GLY A 118 -18.63 -3.40 0.78
C GLY A 118 -18.36 -4.28 2.01
N ILE A 119 -18.71 -5.57 1.92
CA ILE A 119 -18.46 -6.55 2.98
C ILE A 119 -16.95 -6.74 3.19
N PHE A 120 -16.17 -6.94 2.12
CA PHE A 120 -14.71 -7.09 2.23
C PHE A 120 -14.06 -5.85 2.86
N LEU A 121 -14.45 -4.64 2.43
CA LEU A 121 -13.93 -3.39 2.99
C LEU A 121 -14.22 -3.27 4.49
N ALA A 122 -15.45 -3.59 4.91
CA ALA A 122 -15.83 -3.57 6.31
C ALA A 122 -14.99 -4.54 7.16
N PHE A 123 -14.76 -5.76 6.66
CA PHE A 123 -13.89 -6.74 7.33
C PHE A 123 -12.45 -6.22 7.48
N PHE A 124 -11.86 -5.63 6.43
CA PHE A 124 -10.51 -5.07 6.50
C PHE A 124 -10.39 -3.94 7.52
N VAL A 125 -11.39 -3.05 7.59
CA VAL A 125 -11.42 -1.95 8.57
C VAL A 125 -11.49 -2.50 9.99
N VAL A 126 -12.37 -3.47 10.25
CA VAL A 126 -12.50 -4.09 11.59
C VAL A 126 -11.21 -4.77 12.02
N VAL A 127 -10.58 -5.56 11.14
CA VAL A 127 -9.30 -6.23 11.43
C VAL A 127 -8.20 -5.22 11.71
N SER A 128 -8.10 -4.16 10.91
CA SER A 128 -7.11 -3.08 11.11
C SER A 128 -7.28 -2.38 12.46
N LEU A 129 -8.52 -2.06 12.86
CA LEU A 129 -8.81 -1.43 14.15
C LEU A 129 -8.45 -2.35 15.33
N VAL A 130 -8.77 -3.65 15.23
CA VAL A 130 -8.38 -4.65 16.25
C VAL A 130 -6.86 -4.72 16.38
N CYS A 131 -6.14 -4.80 15.26
CA CYS A 131 -4.67 -4.78 15.25
C CYS A 131 -4.11 -3.50 15.90
N LEU A 132 -4.64 -2.33 15.57
CA LEU A 132 -4.22 -1.06 16.18
C LEU A 132 -4.48 -1.04 17.69
N ILE A 133 -5.64 -1.50 18.15
CA ILE A 133 -5.97 -1.57 19.59
C ILE A 133 -4.99 -2.52 20.32
N LEU A 134 -4.68 -3.67 19.73
CA LEU A 134 -3.70 -4.62 20.28
C LEU A 134 -2.30 -4.00 20.35
N LEU A 135 -1.85 -3.33 19.28
CA LEU A 135 -0.55 -2.65 19.24
C LEU A 135 -0.47 -1.53 20.28
N ILE A 136 -1.54 -0.73 20.44
CA ILE A 136 -1.63 0.31 21.48
C ILE A 136 -1.55 -0.34 22.86
N LYS A 137 -2.31 -1.41 23.13
CA LYS A 137 -2.24 -2.11 24.42
C LYS A 137 -0.87 -2.70 24.71
N ILE A 138 -0.21 -3.29 23.70
CA ILE A 138 1.16 -3.81 23.83
C ILE A 138 2.12 -2.66 24.16
N LYS A 139 2.06 -1.54 23.43
CA LYS A 139 2.93 -0.38 23.67
C LYS A 139 2.66 0.27 25.03
N LEU A 140 1.40 0.38 25.47
CA LEU A 140 1.05 0.90 26.78
C LEU A 140 1.53 -0.02 27.91
N LYS A 141 1.37 -1.34 27.76
CA LYS A 141 1.89 -2.35 28.71
C LYS A 141 3.42 -2.32 28.76
N GLN A 142 4.08 -2.23 27.61
CA GLN A 142 5.53 -2.13 27.51
C GLN A 142 6.03 -0.83 28.17
N ARG A 143 5.39 0.33 27.91
CA ARG A 143 5.72 1.60 28.57
C ARG A 143 5.54 1.52 30.09
N ARG A 144 4.46 0.87 30.57
CA ARG A 144 4.20 0.69 32.01
C ARG A 144 5.20 -0.27 32.68
N SER A 145 5.60 -1.32 31.98
CA SER A 145 6.66 -2.22 32.45
C SER A 145 7.99 -1.47 32.50
N GLN A 146 8.36 -0.75 31.44
CA GLN A 146 9.59 0.03 31.39
C GLN A 146 9.64 1.12 32.47
N SER A 147 8.53 1.79 32.76
CA SER A 147 8.47 2.79 33.84
C SER A 147 8.66 2.17 35.22
N SER A 148 8.14 0.96 35.47
CA SER A 148 8.34 0.25 36.73
C SER A 148 9.80 -0.18 36.92
N VAL A 149 10.47 -0.66 35.87
CA VAL A 149 11.90 -1.02 35.94
C VAL A 149 12.78 0.22 36.08
N ASN A 150 12.47 1.32 35.37
CA ASN A 150 13.18 2.60 35.54
C ASN A 150 13.09 3.13 36.97
N ARG A 151 11.94 2.96 37.65
CA ARG A 151 11.79 3.35 39.05
C ARG A 151 12.69 2.52 39.98
N MET A 152 12.83 1.22 39.71
CA MET A 152 13.75 0.34 40.46
C MET A 152 15.22 0.70 40.19
N ALA A 153 15.58 1.04 38.95
CA ALA A 153 16.93 1.48 38.59
C ALA A 153 17.31 2.78 39.31
N ILE A 154 16.40 3.77 39.40
CA ILE A 154 16.63 5.01 40.16
C ILE A 154 16.88 4.70 41.64
N GLN A 155 16.08 3.84 42.26
CA GLN A 155 16.28 3.45 43.67
C GLN A 155 17.59 2.70 43.90
N ALA A 156 18.03 1.87 42.94
CA ALA A 156 19.33 1.20 43.01
C ALA A 156 20.48 2.22 42.91
N LEU A 157 20.37 3.20 42.01
CA LEU A 157 21.37 4.26 41.83
C LEU A 157 21.50 5.18 43.06
N GLU A 158 20.39 5.47 43.75
CA GLU A 158 20.42 6.24 45.00
C GLU A 158 21.15 5.51 46.13
N LYS A 159 21.12 4.18 46.15
CA LYS A 159 21.77 3.35 47.17
C LYS A 159 23.24 3.05 46.89
N MET A 160 23.76 3.39 45.71
CA MET A 160 25.14 3.11 45.34
C MET A 160 26.11 4.11 45.98
N GLU A 161 27.20 3.58 46.53
CA GLU A 161 28.25 4.37 47.17
C GLU A 161 28.91 5.33 46.15
N THR A 162 28.88 6.62 46.46
CA THR A 162 29.64 7.65 45.74
C THR A 162 30.88 8.02 46.55
N ARG A 163 32.06 7.93 45.93
CA ARG A 163 33.32 8.32 46.56
C ARG A 163 33.88 9.55 45.85
N LYS A 164 34.41 10.51 46.62
CA LYS A 164 35.18 11.60 46.04
C LYS A 164 36.60 11.13 45.76
N PHE A 165 37.09 11.39 44.55
CA PHE A 165 38.48 11.08 44.21
C PHE A 165 39.42 12.02 44.98
N LYS A 166 40.46 11.45 45.58
CA LYS A 166 41.61 12.18 46.12
C LYS A 166 42.88 11.71 45.42
N ALA A 167 43.50 12.58 44.66
CA ALA A 167 44.82 12.42 44.07
C ALA A 167 45.86 12.35 45.19
N LYS A 168 46.71 11.33 45.14
CA LYS A 168 47.82 11.19 46.06
C LYS A 168 48.93 12.14 45.59
N VAL A 169 49.11 13.27 46.28
CA VAL A 169 50.25 14.19 46.02
C VAL A 169 51.55 13.42 46.27
N LYS A 170 52.33 13.22 45.21
CA LYS A 170 53.57 12.42 45.22
C LYS A 170 54.75 13.33 45.60
N GLY A 171 55.14 13.33 46.87
CA GLY A 171 56.42 13.87 47.35
C GLY A 171 57.48 12.76 47.45
N GLN A 172 58.59 12.93 46.71
CA GLN A 172 59.94 12.30 46.71
C GLN A 172 60.22 11.07 47.63
N ARG A 173 60.89 9.98 47.19
CA ARG A 173 62.31 9.87 46.75
C ARG A 173 62.60 8.53 46.03
N GLU A 174 63.74 8.45 45.34
CA GLU A 174 64.24 7.48 44.35
C GLU A 174 64.61 6.06 44.87
N SER A 175 64.57 5.03 43.99
CA SER A 175 65.71 4.12 43.65
C SER A 175 65.26 2.76 43.06
N SER A 176 65.85 2.40 41.90
CA SER A 176 66.18 1.07 41.28
C SER A 176 65.27 -0.16 41.51
N CYS A 177 65.02 -1.11 40.61
CA CYS A 177 65.44 -1.49 39.24
C CYS A 177 64.59 -2.73 38.85
N GLY A 178 64.46 -3.06 37.56
CA GLY A 178 64.08 -4.41 37.09
C GLY A 178 62.72 -4.53 36.41
N ALA A 179 62.70 -5.21 35.27
CA ALA A 179 61.69 -5.15 34.22
C ALA A 179 60.63 -6.26 34.28
N LEU A 180 59.48 -5.97 33.63
CA LEU A 180 58.49 -6.87 33.04
C LEU A 180 57.82 -7.94 33.94
N ASP A 181 56.56 -7.69 34.29
CA ASP A 181 55.45 -8.47 33.73
C ASP A 181 54.17 -7.63 33.66
N SER A 182 53.78 -7.32 32.43
CA SER A 182 52.51 -6.72 32.05
C SER A 182 51.42 -7.80 32.13
N LEU A 183 50.32 -7.56 32.84
CA LEU A 183 48.94 -8.02 32.52
C LEU A 183 48.00 -7.81 33.71
N SER A 184 47.40 -6.61 33.83
CA SER A 184 45.94 -6.42 33.96
C SER A 184 45.58 -4.98 34.37
N SER A 185 45.78 -4.07 33.41
CA SER A 185 44.93 -2.92 33.07
C SER A 185 44.47 -1.93 34.17
N SER A 186 45.21 -0.82 34.28
CA SER A 186 44.72 0.50 33.83
C SER A 186 43.23 0.82 34.07
N SER A 187 42.78 0.86 35.32
CA SER A 187 41.41 1.31 35.64
C SER A 187 41.30 2.25 36.83
N THR A 188 42.44 2.70 37.40
CA THR A 188 42.40 3.42 38.69
C THR A 188 42.42 4.94 38.57
N ALA A 189 42.62 5.50 37.38
CA ALA A 189 42.82 6.94 37.22
C ALA A 189 41.93 7.62 36.16
N ASP A 190 41.32 6.88 35.23
CA ASP A 190 40.58 7.46 34.09
C ASP A 190 39.18 6.85 33.97
N CYS A 191 38.21 7.67 33.56
CA CYS A 191 36.82 7.24 33.35
C CYS A 191 36.67 6.57 31.98
N ALA A 192 36.30 5.29 31.94
CA ALA A 192 36.15 4.58 30.66
C ALA A 192 34.94 5.02 29.79
N ILE A 193 34.14 6.00 30.23
CA ILE A 193 33.03 6.56 29.45
C ILE A 193 33.45 7.85 28.72
N CYS A 194 34.04 8.82 29.42
CA CYS A 194 34.52 10.07 28.81
C CYS A 194 36.00 10.04 28.42
N LEU A 195 36.73 8.98 28.81
CA LEU A 195 38.16 8.80 28.60
C LEU A 195 39.04 9.87 29.29
N GLU A 196 38.47 10.65 30.22
CA GLU A 196 39.17 11.69 30.99
C GLU A 196 39.73 11.15 32.32
N LYS A 197 40.84 11.74 32.77
CA LYS A 197 41.43 11.44 34.08
C LYS A 197 40.57 11.99 35.21
N TYR A 198 40.54 11.31 36.35
CA TYR A 198 39.88 11.78 37.56
C TYR A 198 40.64 12.96 38.17
N MET A 199 39.91 14.02 38.52
CA MET A 199 40.43 15.20 39.21
C MET A 199 40.04 15.20 40.69
N ASP A 200 40.80 15.94 41.49
CA ASP A 200 40.57 16.06 42.92
C ASP A 200 39.18 16.61 43.23
N GLY A 201 38.45 15.91 44.10
CA GLY A 201 37.11 16.30 44.52
C GLY A 201 35.97 15.84 43.59
N GLU A 202 36.27 15.19 42.46
CA GLU A 202 35.24 14.65 41.56
C GLU A 202 34.47 13.49 42.18
N GLU A 203 33.15 13.45 41.93
CA GLU A 203 32.27 12.39 42.40
C GLU A 203 32.33 11.18 41.48
N LEU A 204 32.87 10.08 42.00
CA LEU A 204 32.90 8.80 41.34
C LEU A 204 31.81 7.88 41.90
N ARG A 205 31.17 7.13 41.02
CA ARG A 205 30.22 6.06 41.38
C ARG A 205 30.91 4.71 41.29
N VAL A 206 30.78 3.93 42.37
CA VAL A 206 31.30 2.56 42.44
C VAL A 206 30.15 1.60 42.17
N ILE A 207 30.27 0.81 41.10
CA ILE A 207 29.28 -0.19 40.69
C ILE A 207 29.47 -1.47 41.55
N PRO A 208 28.46 -2.36 41.74
CA PRO A 208 28.64 -3.62 42.50
C PRO A 208 29.78 -4.52 42.03
N CYS A 209 30.17 -4.45 40.76
CA CYS A 209 31.35 -5.13 40.21
C CYS A 209 32.69 -4.41 40.48
N ALA A 210 32.70 -3.43 41.39
CA ALA A 210 33.83 -2.60 41.81
C ALA A 210 34.45 -1.63 40.79
N HIS A 211 33.95 -1.58 39.55
CA HIS A 211 34.35 -0.57 38.57
C HIS A 211 33.89 0.85 38.97
N ARG A 212 34.69 1.85 38.58
CA ARG A 212 34.51 3.26 38.94
C ARG A 212 34.34 4.12 37.70
N PHE A 213 33.46 5.11 37.78
CA PHE A 213 33.20 6.06 36.72
C PHE A 213 32.80 7.40 37.34
N HIS A 214 32.91 8.51 36.61
CA HIS A 214 32.25 9.74 37.05
C HIS A 214 30.76 9.48 37.19
N LYS A 215 30.18 9.93 38.30
CA LYS A 215 28.74 9.81 38.57
C LYS A 215 27.89 10.35 37.41
N LYS A 216 28.26 11.53 36.90
CA LYS A 216 27.58 12.18 35.76
C LYS A 216 27.66 11.36 34.47
N CYS A 217 28.74 10.59 34.26
CA CYS A 217 28.93 9.79 33.07
C CYS A 217 28.18 8.46 33.13
N VAL A 218 28.16 7.80 34.30
CA VAL A 218 27.62 6.44 34.41
C VAL A 218 26.14 6.41 34.78
N ASP A 219 25.61 7.43 35.47
CA ASP A 219 24.20 7.46 35.86
C ASP A 219 23.23 7.40 34.67
N PRO A 220 23.40 8.18 33.57
CA PRO A 220 22.54 8.07 32.41
C PRO A 220 22.59 6.68 31.75
N TRP A 221 23.78 6.08 31.70
CA TRP A 221 23.98 4.75 31.14
C TRP A 221 23.25 3.68 31.95
N LEU A 222 23.37 3.73 33.28
CA LEU A 222 22.75 2.76 34.18
C LEU A 222 21.23 2.92 34.28
N LEU A 223 20.67 4.06 33.92
CA LEU A 223 19.21 4.23 33.81
C LEU A 223 18.65 3.51 32.57
N GLN A 224 19.43 3.41 31.50
CA GLN A 224 18.97 2.85 30.23
C GLN A 224 19.32 1.37 30.05
N HIS A 225 20.50 0.94 30.52
CA HIS A 225 21.04 -0.40 30.21
C HIS A 225 21.19 -1.31 31.43
N HIS A 226 21.17 -0.76 32.65
CA HIS A 226 21.22 -1.51 33.91
C HIS A 226 22.46 -2.43 34.04
N THR A 227 23.51 -2.18 33.24
CA THR A 227 24.72 -3.00 33.21
C THR A 227 25.98 -2.13 33.28
N CYS A 228 27.03 -2.65 33.91
CA CYS A 228 28.35 -2.00 33.91
C CYS A 228 28.88 -1.79 32.47
N PRO A 229 29.29 -0.58 32.07
CA PRO A 229 29.88 -0.33 30.75
C PRO A 229 31.13 -1.16 30.46
N HIS A 230 31.88 -1.53 31.51
CA HIS A 230 33.17 -2.21 31.38
C HIS A 230 33.03 -3.73 31.29
N CYS A 231 32.23 -4.35 32.17
CA CYS A 231 32.12 -5.81 32.25
C CYS A 231 30.72 -6.38 31.98
N ARG A 232 29.74 -5.53 31.65
CA ARG A 232 28.33 -5.89 31.41
C ARG A 232 27.62 -6.57 32.58
N HIS A 233 28.20 -6.54 33.78
CA HIS A 233 27.55 -7.05 34.99
C HIS A 233 26.24 -6.29 35.24
N ASN A 234 25.13 -7.01 35.41
CA ASN A 234 23.82 -6.43 35.72
C ASN A 234 23.83 -5.84 37.14
N ILE A 235 23.32 -4.62 37.28
CA ILE A 235 23.27 -3.88 38.55
C ILE A 235 21.92 -4.01 39.27
N ILE A 236 20.94 -4.69 38.66
CA ILE A 236 19.60 -4.98 39.18
C ILE A 236 19.42 -6.49 39.37
#